data_AF-A0A6L7LAR8-F1
#
_entry.id   AF-A0A6L7LAR8-F1
#
_cell.length_a   1.000
_cell.length_b   1.000
_cell.length_c   1.000
_cell.angle_alpha   90.00
_cell.angle_beta   90.00
_cell.angle_gamma   90.00
#
_symmetry.space_group_name_H-M   'P 1'
#
loop_
_entity.id
_entity.type
_entity.pdbx_description
1 polymer ?
#
loop_
_entity_poly.entity_id
_entity_poly.type
_entity_poly.pdbx_seq_one_letter_code
_entity_poly.pdbx_strand_id
1 'polypeptide(L)'
;MGRRFAEKFGGRYAPYETLESTNLKMAVSVVFGQERIPDFDIENSNFILSFGADFLNTWGSPVRYSRGYGNFRQGDRERGTHYHVDSRFSMTAANADKWVPVMPCMEG
;
A
#
# COMPACT_ATOMS: atom_id res chain seq x y z
N MET A 1 18.06 1.90 -17.03
CA MET A 1 18.95 2.85 -17.74
C MET A 1 20.12 3.32 -16.86
N GLY A 2 19.90 3.77 -15.62
CA GLY A 2 20.97 4.24 -14.72
C GLY A 2 22.02 3.19 -14.29
N ARG A 3 21.60 1.94 -14.01
CA ARG A 3 22.53 0.85 -13.64
C ARG A 3 23.57 0.56 -14.74
N ARG A 4 23.11 0.49 -15.99
CA ARG A 4 23.94 0.23 -17.18
C ARG A 4 24.91 1.37 -17.50
N PHE A 5 24.58 2.61 -17.11
CA PHE A 5 25.49 3.76 -17.20
C PHE A 5 26.58 3.68 -16.13
N ALA A 6 26.20 3.42 -14.87
CA ALA A 6 27.15 3.31 -13.76
C ALA A 6 28.18 2.18 -13.98
N GLU A 7 27.73 0.99 -14.43
CA GLU A 7 28.60 -0.14 -14.77
C GLU A 7 29.63 0.21 -15.84
N LYS A 8 29.23 0.98 -16.86
CA LYS A 8 30.11 1.36 -17.98
C LYS A 8 31.26 2.29 -17.54
N PHE A 9 31.07 3.05 -16.48
CA PHE A 9 32.03 4.04 -16.00
C PHE A 9 32.63 3.68 -14.62
N GLY A 10 32.46 2.44 -14.15
CA GLY A 10 32.97 1.96 -12.86
C GLY A 10 32.33 2.64 -11.64
N GLY A 11 31.17 3.26 -11.82
CA GLY A 11 30.43 3.95 -10.76
C GLY A 11 29.47 3.02 -10.01
N ARG A 12 29.16 3.39 -8.77
CA ARG A 12 28.11 2.71 -7.97
C ARG A 12 26.75 3.34 -8.26
N TYR A 13 25.79 2.53 -8.71
CA TYR A 13 24.40 2.98 -8.85
C TYR A 13 23.67 2.85 -7.51
N ALA A 14 23.27 3.99 -6.93
CA ALA A 14 22.44 4.05 -5.73
C ALA A 14 21.15 4.84 -6.06
N PRO A 15 20.03 4.14 -6.33
CA PRO A 15 18.76 4.82 -6.52
C PRO A 15 18.26 5.38 -5.18
N TYR A 16 17.76 6.61 -5.20
CA TYR A 16 17.05 7.21 -4.07
C TYR A 16 15.54 7.13 -4.34
N GLU A 17 14.81 6.46 -3.45
CA GLU A 17 13.34 6.42 -3.47
C GLU A 17 12.82 7.42 -2.44
N THR A 18 12.03 8.41 -2.85
CA THR A 18 11.45 9.43 -1.96
C THR A 18 10.37 8.87 -1.04
N LEU A 19 9.70 7.80 -1.47
CA LEU A 19 8.77 6.99 -0.69
C LEU A 19 9.38 5.59 -0.62
N GLU A 20 9.92 5.25 0.54
CA GLU A 20 10.64 3.99 0.72
C GLU A 20 9.68 2.79 0.65
N SER A 21 9.94 1.87 -0.29
CA SER A 21 9.21 0.61 -0.42
C SER A 21 9.98 -0.60 0.12
N THR A 22 11.19 -0.39 0.64
CA THR A 22 12.14 -1.42 1.08
C THR A 22 11.54 -2.34 2.15
N ASN A 23 10.90 -1.76 3.17
CA ASN A 23 10.30 -2.54 4.28
C ASN A 23 9.20 -3.47 3.79
N LEU A 24 8.33 -2.98 2.90
CA LEU A 24 7.27 -3.79 2.30
C LEU A 24 7.85 -4.93 1.45
N LYS A 25 8.86 -4.63 0.61
CA LYS A 25 9.53 -5.65 -0.21
C LYS A 25 10.23 -6.71 0.64
N MET A 26 10.90 -6.30 1.72
CA MET A 26 11.55 -7.24 2.65
C MET A 26 10.52 -8.10 3.39
N ALA A 27 9.44 -7.51 3.91
CA ALA A 27 8.37 -8.25 4.56
C ALA A 27 7.75 -9.28 3.61
N VAL A 28 7.48 -8.89 2.36
CA VAL A 28 6.97 -9.82 1.34
C VAL A 28 7.96 -10.93 1.01
N SER A 29 9.26 -10.61 0.92
CA SER A 29 10.30 -11.62 0.69
C SER A 29 10.37 -12.62 1.85
N VAL A 30 10.27 -12.16 3.09
CA VAL A 30 10.28 -13.02 4.29
C VAL A 30 9.03 -13.90 4.36
N VAL A 31 7.84 -13.34 4.08
CA VAL A 31 6.56 -14.06 4.24
C VAL A 31 6.24 -14.96 3.05
N PHE A 32 6.50 -14.50 1.82
CA PHE A 32 6.07 -15.17 0.59
C PHE A 32 7.22 -15.71 -0.25
N GLY A 33 8.49 -15.45 0.11
CA GLY A 33 9.66 -15.86 -0.67
C GLY A 33 9.77 -15.13 -2.03
N GLN A 34 9.10 -14.00 -2.19
CA GLN A 34 9.03 -13.25 -3.44
C GLN A 34 9.56 -11.82 -3.25
N GLU A 35 10.39 -11.35 -4.18
CA GLU A 35 10.88 -9.96 -4.20
C GLU A 35 9.94 -9.01 -4.97
N ARG A 36 8.65 -9.34 -5.05
CA ARG A 36 7.64 -8.55 -5.78
C ARG A 36 6.48 -8.22 -4.87
N ILE A 37 6.10 -6.95 -4.82
CA ILE A 37 4.92 -6.52 -4.07
C ILE A 37 3.68 -7.16 -4.71
N PRO A 38 2.87 -7.91 -3.96
CA PRO A 38 1.67 -8.54 -4.49
C PRO A 38 0.64 -7.47 -4.86
N ASP A 39 -0.14 -7.77 -5.87
CA ASP A 39 -1.24 -6.91 -6.27
C ASP A 39 -2.49 -7.33 -5.49
N PHE A 40 -2.98 -6.46 -4.61
CA PHE A 40 -4.14 -6.78 -3.77
C PHE A 40 -5.44 -6.56 -4.53
N ASP A 41 -6.32 -7.57 -4.51
CA ASP A 41 -7.67 -7.51 -5.05
C ASP A 41 -8.67 -7.04 -3.97
N ILE A 42 -8.66 -5.72 -3.73
CA ILE A 42 -9.60 -5.10 -2.81
C ILE A 42 -11.02 -5.03 -3.37
N GLU A 43 -11.16 -5.11 -4.70
CA GLU A 43 -12.43 -4.99 -5.41
C GLU A 43 -13.37 -6.15 -5.10
N ASN A 44 -12.85 -7.36 -5.01
CA ASN A 44 -13.61 -8.58 -4.74
C ASN A 44 -13.61 -8.99 -3.25
N SER A 45 -13.03 -8.20 -2.36
CA SER A 45 -12.92 -8.52 -0.92
C SER A 45 -14.19 -8.14 -0.14
N ASN A 46 -14.69 -8.95 0.80
CA ASN A 46 -15.82 -8.51 1.65
C ASN A 46 -15.38 -7.62 2.81
N PHE A 47 -14.13 -7.76 3.25
CA PHE A 47 -13.57 -7.03 4.38
C PHE A 47 -12.15 -6.58 4.06
N ILE A 48 -11.82 -5.35 4.39
CA ILE A 48 -10.48 -4.78 4.29
C ILE A 48 -10.04 -4.36 5.69
N LEU A 49 -8.93 -4.93 6.16
CA LEU A 49 -8.19 -4.44 7.31
C LEU A 49 -6.89 -3.81 6.81
N SER A 50 -6.71 -2.51 7.03
CA SER A 50 -5.53 -1.78 6.57
C SER A 50 -4.78 -1.18 7.76
N PHE A 51 -3.45 -1.30 7.76
CA PHE A 51 -2.55 -0.78 8.77
C PHE A 51 -1.58 0.21 8.10
N GLY A 52 -1.68 1.50 8.44
CA GLY A 52 -0.85 2.59 7.88
C GLY A 52 -0.88 2.71 6.34
N ALA A 53 -1.79 2.01 5.65
CA ALA A 53 -1.80 1.89 4.21
C ALA A 53 -2.73 2.93 3.58
N ASP A 54 -2.18 4.07 3.14
CA ASP A 54 -2.93 5.16 2.51
C ASP A 54 -3.17 4.91 1.00
N PHE A 55 -3.89 3.83 0.67
CA PHE A 55 -4.10 3.34 -0.71
C PHE A 55 -5.06 4.18 -1.56
N LEU A 56 -5.81 5.10 -0.96
CA LEU A 56 -6.62 6.07 -1.70
C LEU A 56 -5.86 7.35 -2.06
N ASN A 57 -4.59 7.49 -1.67
CA ASN A 57 -3.83 8.72 -1.87
C ASN A 57 -2.42 8.47 -2.41
N THR A 58 -1.57 7.72 -1.71
CA THR A 58 -0.13 7.65 -2.02
C THR A 58 0.41 6.24 -2.19
N TRP A 59 -0.30 5.20 -1.74
CA TRP A 59 0.24 3.85 -1.76
C TRP A 59 0.07 3.14 -3.11
N GLY A 60 1.20 2.71 -3.69
CA GLY A 60 1.23 1.91 -4.92
C GLY A 60 0.67 2.66 -6.14
N SER A 61 -0.52 2.26 -6.59
CA SER A 61 -1.25 2.91 -7.68
C SER A 61 -2.60 3.43 -7.17
N PRO A 62 -2.67 4.70 -6.71
CA PRO A 62 -3.88 5.27 -6.13
C PRO A 62 -5.08 5.21 -7.08
N VAL A 63 -4.86 5.35 -8.39
CA VAL A 63 -5.94 5.27 -9.41
C VAL A 63 -6.56 3.87 -9.46
N ARG A 64 -5.72 2.81 -9.50
CA ARG A 64 -6.20 1.42 -9.50
C ARG A 64 -7.00 1.12 -8.24
N TYR A 65 -6.42 1.46 -7.09
CA TYR A 65 -7.06 1.22 -5.80
C TYR A 65 -8.31 2.07 -5.59
N SER A 66 -8.37 3.30 -6.10
CA SER A 66 -9.60 4.10 -6.04
C SER A 66 -10.74 3.46 -6.84
N ARG A 67 -10.46 2.93 -8.03
CA ARG A 67 -11.49 2.21 -8.83
C ARG A 67 -11.95 0.94 -8.13
N GLY A 68 -11.00 0.11 -7.68
CA GLY A 68 -11.31 -1.12 -6.95
C GLY A 68 -12.07 -0.85 -5.65
N TYR A 69 -11.72 0.23 -4.94
CA TYR A 69 -12.45 0.67 -3.75
C TYR A 69 -13.87 1.13 -4.08
N GLY A 70 -14.08 1.82 -5.20
CA GLY A 70 -15.42 2.15 -5.69
C GLY A 70 -16.30 0.90 -5.83
N ASN A 71 -15.81 -0.12 -6.53
CA ASN A 71 -16.52 -1.40 -6.71
C ASN A 71 -16.69 -2.17 -5.39
N PHE A 72 -15.71 -2.10 -4.48
CA PHE A 72 -15.81 -2.63 -3.13
C PHE A 72 -16.94 -1.99 -2.30
N ARG A 73 -17.22 -0.70 -2.52
CA ARG A 73 -18.24 0.05 -1.77
C ARG A 73 -19.62 0.04 -2.42
N GLN A 74 -19.68 0.02 -3.74
CA GLN A 74 -20.89 0.33 -4.52
C GLN A 74 -21.09 -0.57 -5.75
N GLY A 75 -20.30 -1.64 -5.90
CA GLY A 75 -20.53 -2.62 -6.97
C GLY A 75 -21.82 -3.42 -6.78
N ASP A 76 -22.07 -4.38 -7.69
CA ASP A 76 -23.28 -5.21 -7.71
C ASP A 76 -23.34 -6.29 -6.60
N ARG A 77 -22.73 -6.01 -5.45
CA ARG A 77 -22.62 -6.92 -4.30
C ARG A 77 -22.81 -6.15 -2.99
N GLU A 78 -22.85 -6.88 -1.88
CA GLU A 78 -22.88 -6.26 -0.57
C GLU A 78 -21.66 -5.36 -0.37
N ARG A 79 -21.92 -4.11 0.05
CA ARG A 79 -20.89 -3.12 0.34
C ARG A 79 -19.91 -3.68 1.36
N GLY A 80 -18.64 -3.82 0.97
CA GLY A 80 -17.62 -4.36 1.84
C GLY A 80 -17.32 -3.47 3.04
N THR A 81 -16.80 -4.07 4.11
CA THR A 81 -16.45 -3.38 5.36
C THR A 81 -14.96 -3.05 5.41
N HIS A 82 -14.61 -1.79 5.69
CA HIS A 82 -13.23 -1.32 5.71
C HIS A 82 -12.85 -0.75 7.07
N TYR A 83 -11.88 -1.39 7.74
CA TYR A 83 -11.28 -0.92 8.97
C TYR A 83 -9.87 -0.42 8.67
N HIS A 84 -9.57 0.78 9.14
CA HIS A 84 -8.30 1.44 8.91
C HIS A 84 -7.65 1.80 10.25
N VAL A 85 -6.45 1.30 10.44
CA VAL A 85 -5.61 1.55 11.59
C VAL A 85 -4.49 2.46 11.10
N ASP A 86 -4.49 3.71 11.54
CA ASP A 86 -3.46 4.69 11.14
C ASP A 86 -3.37 5.77 12.21
N SER A 87 -2.14 6.19 12.52
CA SER A 87 -1.87 7.36 13.35
C SER A 87 -2.41 8.68 12.78
N ARG A 88 -2.46 8.82 11.44
CA ARG A 88 -2.96 10.01 10.76
C ARG A 88 -4.37 9.79 10.23
N PHE A 89 -5.21 10.80 10.38
CA PHE A 89 -6.52 10.82 9.72
C PHE A 89 -6.36 11.12 8.21
N SER A 90 -6.07 10.09 7.44
CA SER A 90 -5.85 10.12 5.99
C SER A 90 -7.18 10.10 5.19
N MET A 91 -7.11 10.25 3.86
CA MET A 91 -8.28 10.03 3.00
C MET A 91 -8.77 8.58 3.07
N THR A 92 -7.85 7.63 3.25
CA THR A 92 -8.17 6.22 3.46
C THR A 92 -8.90 6.03 4.79
N ALA A 93 -8.47 6.71 5.86
CA ALA A 93 -9.15 6.75 7.15
C ALA A 93 -10.56 7.35 7.06
N ALA A 94 -10.71 8.48 6.36
CA ALA A 94 -11.98 9.17 6.21
C ALA A 94 -13.04 8.35 5.44
N ASN A 95 -12.59 7.44 4.57
CA ASN A 95 -13.47 6.56 3.80
C ASN A 95 -13.72 5.19 4.48
N ALA A 96 -13.03 4.90 5.58
CA ALA A 96 -13.19 3.66 6.34
C ALA A 96 -14.52 3.66 7.13
N ASP A 97 -15.05 2.47 7.38
CA ASP A 97 -16.19 2.29 8.29
C ASP A 97 -15.78 2.46 9.75
N LYS A 98 -14.54 2.07 10.07
CA LYS A 98 -13.93 2.31 11.37
C LYS A 98 -12.50 2.76 11.20
N TRP A 99 -12.19 3.92 11.76
CA TRP A 99 -10.81 4.37 11.95
C TRP A 99 -10.39 4.10 13.39
N VAL A 100 -9.24 3.44 13.55
CA VAL A 100 -8.58 3.20 14.84
C VAL A 100 -7.33 4.07 14.87
N PRO A 101 -7.34 5.19 15.61
CA PRO A 101 -6.15 6.01 15.77
C PRO A 101 -5.12 5.26 16.61
N VAL A 102 -3.90 5.15 16.10
CA VAL A 102 -2.79 4.56 16.85
C VAL A 102 -1.79 5.65 17.22
N MET A 103 -1.25 5.59 18.44
CA MET A 103 -0.15 6.48 18.79
C MET A 103 1.06 6.16 17.90
N PRO A 104 1.73 7.18 17.32
CA PRO A 104 2.96 6.97 16.58
C PRO A 104 3.92 6.08 17.39
N CYS A 105 4.51 5.07 16.74
CA CYS A 105 5.36 4.00 17.32
C CYS A 105 4.65 2.74 17.88
N MET A 106 3.34 2.54 17.69
CA MET A 106 2.65 1.29 18.08
C MET A 106 2.19 0.39 16.91
N GLU A 107 2.46 0.76 15.66
CA GLU A 107 2.05 0.00 14.45
C GLU A 107 3.13 -0.95 13.89
N GLY A 108 4.13 -1.30 14.71
CA GLY A 108 5.30 -2.11 14.31
C GLY A 108 5.09 -3.61 14.40
#